data_AF-A0AAV4A852-F1
#
_entry.id   AF-A0AAV4A852-F1
#
_cell.length_a   1.000
_cell.length_b   1.000
_cell.length_c   1.000
_cell.angle_alpha   90.00
_cell.angle_beta   90.00
_cell.angle_gamma   90.00
#
_symmetry.space_group_name_H-M   'P 1'
#
loop_
_entity.id
_entity.type
_entity.pdbx_description
1 polymer ?
#
loop_
_entity_poly.entity_id
_entity_poly.type
_entity_poly.pdbx_seq_one_letter_code
_entity_poly.pdbx_strand_id
1 'polypeptide(L)'
;MADIKCPAPDCTTTWPAAIALEVLLKLIDLHERTTHPSTVSTPSPVSNTKAEKVKQPVILAAGTSEEWAYFQQRWSDYKAATHLTGSDVVYQLFECCDENLQKDLTRSFGALANKNEANVLQSIKTLAVRQENIMVARVQLQQMR
;
A
#
# COMPACT_ATOMS: atom_id res chain seq x y z
N MET A 1 -34.08 29.69 21.80
CA MET A 1 -33.23 28.49 21.67
C MET A 1 -31.96 28.92 20.99
N ALA A 2 -30.80 28.67 21.59
CA ALA A 2 -29.52 29.12 21.05
C ALA A 2 -29.05 28.18 19.92
N ASP A 3 -28.53 28.74 18.83
CA ASP A 3 -27.91 27.99 17.76
C ASP A 3 -26.63 27.30 18.25
N ILE A 4 -26.41 26.06 17.79
CA ILE A 4 -25.24 25.27 18.13
C ILE A 4 -24.14 25.61 17.13
N LYS A 5 -22.98 26.06 17.64
CA LYS A 5 -21.82 26.38 16.82
C LYS A 5 -20.87 25.20 16.69
N CYS A 6 -20.23 25.06 15.53
CA CYS A 6 -19.17 24.09 15.36
C CYS A 6 -17.98 24.39 16.29
N PRO A 7 -17.41 23.39 17.00
CA PRO A 7 -16.30 23.60 17.93
C PRO A 7 -14.91 23.69 17.26
N ALA A 8 -14.79 23.45 15.95
CA ALA A 8 -13.52 23.45 15.25
C ALA A 8 -12.92 24.87 15.12
N PRO A 9 -11.60 25.05 15.32
CA PRO A 9 -10.94 26.32 15.01
C PRO A 9 -11.12 26.61 13.52
N ASP A 10 -11.48 27.85 13.18
CA ASP A 10 -11.76 28.33 11.82
C ASP A 10 -13.06 27.85 11.15
N CYS A 11 -14.00 27.24 11.91
CA CYS A 11 -15.33 26.92 11.39
C CYS A 11 -16.40 27.93 11.81
N THR A 12 -17.18 28.43 10.84
CA THR A 12 -18.29 29.38 11.08
C THR A 12 -19.68 28.73 10.98
N THR A 13 -19.75 27.42 10.79
CA THR A 13 -21.04 26.71 10.65
C THR A 13 -21.83 26.70 11.96
N THR A 14 -23.12 27.03 11.85
CA THR A 14 -24.07 27.03 12.96
C THR A 14 -25.32 26.25 12.59
N TRP A 15 -25.84 25.45 13.52
CA TRP A 15 -27.08 24.70 13.34
C TRP A 15 -28.19 25.23 14.26
N PRO A 16 -29.41 25.42 13.73
CA PRO A 16 -30.53 25.85 14.55
C PRO A 16 -30.99 24.71 15.46
N ALA A 17 -31.15 25.02 16.74
CA ALA A 17 -31.60 24.07 17.76
C ALA A 17 -33.10 23.68 17.64
N ALA A 18 -33.81 24.21 16.64
CA ALA A 18 -35.21 23.88 16.33
C ALA A 18 -35.37 22.63 15.44
N ILE A 19 -34.26 22.01 15.02
CA ILE A 19 -34.26 20.79 14.21
C ILE A 19 -34.45 19.55 15.10
N ALA A 20 -35.15 18.53 14.60
CA ALA A 20 -35.26 17.23 15.26
C ALA A 20 -33.87 16.64 15.55
N LEU A 21 -33.68 16.08 16.75
CA LEU A 21 -32.38 15.63 17.25
C LEU A 21 -31.66 14.68 16.28
N GLU A 22 -32.39 13.74 15.69
CA GLU A 22 -31.86 12.78 14.72
C GLU A 22 -31.29 13.44 13.46
N VAL A 23 -31.94 14.48 12.97
CA VAL A 23 -31.52 15.23 11.77
C VAL A 23 -30.33 16.11 12.10
N LEU A 24 -30.33 16.75 13.28
CA LEU A 24 -29.22 17.55 13.77
C LEU A 24 -27.93 16.72 13.90
N LEU A 25 -28.02 15.52 14.48
CA LEU A 25 -26.87 14.61 14.59
C LEU A 25 -26.31 14.21 13.22
N LYS A 26 -27.18 13.93 12.24
CA LYS A 26 -26.76 13.60 10.86
C LYS A 26 -26.10 14.79 10.15
N LEU A 27 -26.61 15.99 10.35
CA LEU A 27 -26.03 17.22 9.79
C LEU A 27 -24.63 17.50 10.35
N ILE A 28 -24.44 17.29 11.66
CA ILE A 28 -23.15 17.48 12.32
C ILE A 28 -22.13 16.42 11.82
N ASP A 29 -22.50 15.14 11.77
CA ASP A 29 -21.65 14.05 11.24
C ASP A 29 -21.21 14.31 9.79
N LEU A 30 -22.14 14.74 8.94
CA LEU A 30 -21.84 15.06 7.55
C LEU A 30 -20.89 16.26 7.44
N HIS A 31 -21.09 17.30 8.26
CA HIS A 31 -20.23 18.47 8.27
C HIS A 31 -18.82 18.15 8.74
N GLU A 32 -18.68 17.36 9.82
CA GLU A 32 -17.38 16.86 10.30
C GLU A 32 -16.64 16.15 9.17
N ARG A 33 -17.27 15.15 8.53
CA ARG A 33 -16.64 14.36 7.45
C ARG A 33 -16.22 15.19 6.23
N THR A 34 -16.91 16.28 5.93
CA THR A 34 -16.68 17.08 4.71
C THR A 34 -15.78 18.28 4.92
N THR A 35 -15.83 18.89 6.11
CA THR A 35 -15.17 20.18 6.39
C THR A 35 -14.03 20.05 7.40
N HIS A 36 -14.08 19.01 8.24
CA HIS A 36 -13.06 18.72 9.25
C HIS A 36 -12.68 17.25 9.19
N PRO A 37 -12.00 16.79 8.11
CA PRO A 37 -11.47 15.44 8.09
C PRO A 37 -10.50 15.31 9.27
N SER A 38 -10.97 14.68 10.34
CA SER A 38 -10.20 14.46 11.56
C SER A 38 -8.91 13.74 11.17
N THR A 39 -7.76 14.41 11.35
CA THR A 39 -6.42 13.81 11.25
C THR A 39 -6.14 12.85 12.42
N VAL A 40 -7.19 12.23 12.96
CA VAL A 40 -7.09 11.09 13.85
C VAL A 40 -6.98 9.89 12.94
N SER A 41 -5.81 9.28 12.94
CA SER A 41 -5.55 7.92 12.46
C SER A 41 -6.46 6.94 13.22
N THR A 42 -7.74 6.93 12.89
CA THR A 42 -8.66 5.85 13.23
C THR A 42 -8.63 4.90 12.04
N PRO A 43 -8.45 3.57 12.25
CA PRO A 43 -8.49 2.62 11.17
C PRO A 43 -9.79 2.82 10.38
N SER A 44 -9.62 3.03 9.08
CA SER A 44 -10.69 3.25 8.12
C SER A 44 -11.86 2.29 8.39
N PRO A 45 -13.13 2.74 8.29
CA PRO A 45 -14.23 1.80 8.29
C PRO A 45 -13.97 0.82 7.16
N VAL A 46 -13.80 -0.44 7.53
CA VAL A 46 -13.82 -1.57 6.61
C VAL A 46 -15.09 -1.45 5.81
N SER A 47 -14.97 -0.87 4.61
CA SER A 47 -16.02 -0.92 3.62
C SER A 47 -16.16 -2.39 3.30
N ASN A 48 -17.16 -3.03 3.90
CA ASN A 48 -17.59 -4.39 3.62
C ASN A 48 -18.23 -4.51 2.22
N THR A 49 -17.91 -3.61 1.29
CA THR A 49 -17.78 -4.03 -0.09
C THR A 49 -16.54 -4.91 -0.10
N LYS A 50 -16.76 -6.22 -0.20
CA LYS A 50 -15.75 -7.18 -0.65
C LYS A 50 -15.35 -6.79 -2.09
N ALA A 51 -14.73 -5.62 -2.27
CA ALA A 51 -13.81 -5.40 -3.35
C ALA A 51 -12.81 -6.54 -3.17
N GLU A 52 -12.82 -7.47 -4.12
CA GLU A 52 -11.92 -8.59 -4.15
C GLU A 52 -10.52 -8.04 -3.85
N LYS A 53 -10.03 -8.28 -2.61
CA LYS A 53 -8.77 -7.70 -2.14
C LYS A 53 -7.75 -8.16 -3.16
N VAL A 54 -7.27 -7.23 -3.99
CA VAL A 54 -6.39 -7.54 -5.10
C VAL A 54 -5.30 -8.42 -4.52
N LYS A 55 -5.16 -9.64 -5.06
CA LYS A 55 -4.19 -10.59 -4.51
C LYS A 55 -2.83 -9.92 -4.54
N GLN A 56 -2.24 -9.78 -3.37
CA GLN A 56 -0.90 -9.23 -3.24
C GLN A 56 0.06 -10.13 -4.01
N PRO A 57 0.90 -9.59 -4.89
CA PRO A 57 1.90 -10.39 -5.59
C PRO A 57 2.91 -10.90 -4.57
N VAL A 58 3.23 -12.19 -4.63
CA VAL A 58 4.22 -12.80 -3.75
C VAL A 58 5.47 -13.10 -4.57
N ILE A 59 6.63 -12.74 -4.04
CA ILE A 59 7.92 -13.15 -4.59
C ILE A 59 8.72 -13.95 -3.56
N LEU A 60 9.26 -15.06 -4.03
CA LEU A 60 10.07 -15.98 -3.25
C LEU A 60 11.56 -15.66 -3.42
N ALA A 61 12.36 -15.98 -2.41
CA ALA A 61 13.81 -16.04 -2.57
C ALA A 61 14.22 -17.07 -3.65
N ALA A 62 15.21 -16.72 -4.46
CA ALA A 62 15.78 -17.54 -5.55
C ALA A 62 14.84 -17.86 -6.74
N GLY A 63 13.92 -16.94 -7.08
CA GLY A 63 13.18 -16.98 -8.34
C GLY A 63 14.08 -16.77 -9.57
N THR A 64 13.56 -17.14 -10.73
CA THR A 64 14.12 -16.90 -12.06
C THR A 64 13.96 -15.44 -12.49
N SER A 65 14.69 -15.04 -13.53
CA SER A 65 14.52 -13.71 -14.14
C SER A 65 13.12 -13.49 -14.71
N GLU A 66 12.45 -14.54 -15.17
CA GLU A 66 11.07 -14.52 -15.66
C GLU A 66 10.07 -14.26 -14.53
N GLU A 67 10.24 -14.92 -13.38
CA GLU A 67 9.41 -14.70 -12.19
C GLU A 67 9.52 -13.26 -11.67
N TRP A 68 10.71 -12.66 -11.76
CA TRP A 68 10.91 -11.25 -11.43
C TRP A 68 10.18 -10.31 -12.38
N ALA A 69 10.22 -10.57 -13.69
CA ALA A 69 9.50 -9.76 -14.68
C ALA A 69 7.97 -9.85 -14.46
N TYR A 70 7.47 -11.05 -14.18
CA TYR A 70 6.07 -11.27 -13.82
C TYR A 70 5.68 -10.53 -12.53
N PHE A 71 6.53 -10.59 -11.51
CA PHE A 71 6.34 -9.85 -10.26
C PHE A 71 6.28 -8.34 -10.48
N GLN A 72 7.19 -7.76 -11.28
CA GLN A 72 7.20 -6.32 -11.56
C GLN A 72 5.91 -5.85 -12.22
N GLN A 73 5.40 -6.60 -13.19
CA GLN A 73 4.14 -6.27 -13.85
C GLN A 73 2.97 -6.33 -12.87
N ARG A 74 2.88 -7.41 -12.07
CA ARG A 74 1.85 -7.57 -11.05
C ARG A 74 1.93 -6.51 -9.95
N TRP A 75 3.13 -6.09 -9.57
CA TRP A 75 3.35 -5.00 -8.61
C TRP A 75 2.85 -3.66 -9.16
N SER A 76 3.09 -3.38 -10.44
CA SER A 76 2.57 -2.17 -11.10
C SER A 76 1.04 -2.15 -11.11
N ASP A 77 0.41 -3.26 -11.51
CA ASP A 77 -1.05 -3.39 -11.50
C ASP A 77 -1.62 -3.26 -10.08
N TYR A 78 -0.94 -3.86 -9.10
CA TYR A 78 -1.30 -3.79 -7.69
C TYR A 78 -1.26 -2.35 -7.17
N LYS A 79 -0.17 -1.60 -7.42
CA LYS A 79 -0.06 -0.18 -7.05
C LYS A 79 -1.15 0.68 -7.68
N ALA A 80 -1.44 0.44 -8.96
CA ALA A 80 -2.50 1.17 -9.66
C ALA A 80 -3.88 0.91 -9.06
N ALA A 81 -4.17 -0.34 -8.67
CA ALA A 81 -5.46 -0.72 -8.11
C ALA A 81 -5.65 -0.30 -6.63
N THR A 82 -4.55 -0.13 -5.88
CA THR A 82 -4.58 0.18 -4.44
C THR A 82 -4.27 1.64 -4.12
N HIS A 83 -3.86 2.44 -5.11
CA HIS A 83 -3.50 3.85 -4.96
C HIS A 83 -2.47 4.09 -3.83
N LEU A 84 -1.49 3.20 -3.70
CA LEU A 84 -0.43 3.32 -2.68
C LEU A 84 0.39 4.59 -2.88
N THR A 85 0.65 5.31 -1.80
CA THR A 85 1.44 6.55 -1.83
C THR A 85 2.48 6.61 -0.71
N GLY A 86 3.62 7.23 -1.00
CA GLY A 86 4.66 7.51 0.00
C GLY A 86 5.31 6.26 0.58
N SER A 87 5.45 6.21 1.91
CA SER A 87 6.07 5.12 2.65
C SER A 87 5.26 3.82 2.62
N ASP A 88 3.94 3.91 2.41
CA ASP A 88 3.04 2.75 2.33
C ASP A 88 3.42 1.78 1.21
N VAL A 89 3.92 2.33 0.10
CA VAL A 89 4.46 1.56 -1.04
C VAL A 89 5.59 0.62 -0.58
N VAL A 90 6.47 1.10 0.29
CA VAL A 90 7.64 0.34 0.76
C VAL A 90 7.22 -0.76 1.74
N TYR A 91 6.29 -0.46 2.66
CA TYR A 91 5.76 -1.45 3.58
C TYR A 91 5.03 -2.57 2.82
N GLN A 92 4.21 -2.19 1.84
CA GLN A 92 3.46 -3.15 1.06
C GLN A 92 4.35 -3.99 0.13
N LEU A 93 5.45 -3.41 -0.37
CA LEU A 93 6.47 -4.14 -1.11
C LEU A 93 7.21 -5.16 -0.22
N PHE A 94 7.40 -4.84 1.07
CA PHE A 94 7.97 -5.76 2.04
C PHE A 94 7.04 -6.95 2.33
N GLU A 95 5.74 -6.69 2.46
CA GLU A 95 4.71 -7.73 2.64
C GLU A 95 4.56 -8.64 1.40
N CYS A 96 4.95 -8.16 0.20
CA CYS A 96 5.01 -8.99 -1.01
C CYS A 96 6.17 -10.01 -1.00
N CYS A 97 7.17 -9.82 -0.15
CA CYS A 97 8.32 -10.72 -0.04
C CYS A 97 8.03 -11.87 0.91
N ASP A 98 8.50 -13.08 0.60
CA ASP A 98 8.43 -14.20 1.55
C ASP A 98 9.26 -13.96 2.82
N GLU A 99 8.94 -14.65 3.91
CA GLU A 99 9.59 -14.46 5.21
C GLU A 99 11.12 -14.63 5.16
N ASN A 100 11.64 -15.53 4.33
CA ASN A 100 13.09 -15.69 4.16
C ASN A 100 13.71 -14.48 3.46
N LEU A 101 13.07 -14.00 2.39
CA LEU A 101 13.51 -12.81 1.66
C LEU A 101 13.43 -11.55 2.53
N GLN A 102 12.40 -11.41 3.37
CA GLN A 102 12.27 -10.33 4.35
C GLN A 102 13.42 -10.32 5.37
N LYS A 103 13.78 -11.51 5.90
CA LYS A 103 14.93 -11.65 6.81
C LYS A 103 16.24 -11.25 6.13
N ASP A 104 16.43 -11.69 4.88
CA ASP A 104 17.64 -11.37 4.11
C ASP A 104 17.74 -9.88 3.74
N LEU A 105 16.62 -9.24 3.41
CA LEU A 105 16.51 -7.80 3.18
C LEU A 105 16.86 -7.01 4.44
N THR A 106 16.31 -7.41 5.59
CA THR A 106 16.58 -6.77 6.89
C THR A 106 18.06 -6.89 7.27
N ARG A 107 18.65 -8.07 7.02
CA ARG A 107 20.07 -8.34 7.27
C ARG A 107 21.00 -7.55 6.34
N SER A 108 20.67 -7.45 5.06
CA SER A 108 21.56 -6.87 4.04
C SER A 108 21.42 -5.36 3.90
N PHE A 109 20.22 -4.80 4.11
CA PHE A 109 19.92 -3.41 3.78
C PHE A 109 19.42 -2.56 4.97
N GLY A 110 19.24 -3.15 6.15
CA GLY A 110 18.79 -2.48 7.37
C GLY A 110 17.35 -1.94 7.26
N ALA A 111 17.01 -0.92 8.04
CA ALA A 111 15.70 -0.29 7.99
C ALA A 111 15.45 0.36 6.61
N LEU A 112 14.54 -0.22 5.83
CA LEU A 112 14.18 0.22 4.47
C LEU A 112 13.19 1.40 4.45
N ALA A 113 12.66 1.80 5.61
CA ALA A 113 11.56 2.76 5.76
C ALA A 113 11.83 4.17 5.17
N ASN A 114 13.10 4.56 4.98
CA ASN A 114 13.50 5.85 4.41
C ASN A 114 14.08 5.75 2.98
N LYS A 115 14.03 4.57 2.35
CA LYS A 115 14.59 4.37 1.01
C LYS A 115 13.52 4.54 -0.07
N ASN A 116 13.93 5.13 -1.19
CA ASN A 116 13.08 5.30 -2.37
C ASN A 116 12.69 3.93 -2.95
N GLU A 117 11.46 3.81 -3.48
CA GLU A 117 10.89 2.55 -3.98
C GLU A 117 11.84 1.84 -4.96
N ALA A 118 12.42 2.58 -5.91
CA ALA A 118 13.32 2.05 -6.92
C ALA A 118 14.55 1.34 -6.32
N ASN A 119 15.11 1.90 -5.23
CA ASN A 119 16.24 1.29 -4.54
C ASN A 119 15.82 0.00 -3.84
N VAL A 120 14.63 -0.02 -3.24
CA VAL A 120 14.10 -1.21 -2.57
C VAL A 120 13.86 -2.33 -3.59
N LEU A 121 13.23 -2.03 -4.73
CA LEU A 121 13.04 -3.00 -5.82
C LEU A 121 14.36 -3.57 -6.33
N GLN A 122 15.42 -2.75 -6.45
CA GLN A 122 16.73 -3.24 -6.86
C GLN A 122 17.38 -4.15 -5.81
N SER A 123 17.25 -3.80 -4.53
CA SER A 123 17.69 -4.64 -3.40
C SER A 123 16.96 -5.99 -3.39
N ILE A 124 15.63 -5.97 -3.58
CA ILE A 124 14.82 -7.19 -3.67
C ILE A 124 15.27 -8.01 -4.87
N LYS A 125 15.44 -7.41 -6.06
CA LYS A 125 15.92 -8.13 -7.26
C LYS A 125 17.24 -8.86 -7.02
N THR A 126 18.17 -8.21 -6.32
CA THR A 126 19.51 -8.74 -6.05
C THR A 126 19.45 -10.00 -5.16
N LEU A 127 18.48 -10.08 -4.25
CA LEU A 127 18.31 -11.20 -3.33
C LEU A 127 17.33 -12.26 -3.87
N ALA A 128 16.29 -11.83 -4.57
CA ALA A 128 15.22 -12.67 -5.09
C ALA A 128 15.62 -13.39 -6.37
N VAL A 129 16.40 -12.76 -7.26
CA VAL A 129 16.79 -13.36 -8.53
C VAL A 129 18.14 -14.03 -8.40
N ARG A 130 18.18 -15.35 -8.56
CA ARG A 130 19.45 -16.05 -8.76
C ARG A 130 20.06 -15.53 -10.06
N GLN A 131 21.30 -15.03 -10.01
CA GLN A 131 22.00 -14.57 -11.20
C GLN A 131 22.17 -15.76 -12.16
N GLU A 132 21.28 -15.86 -13.16
CA GLU A 132 21.34 -16.92 -14.16
C GLU A 132 22.63 -16.77 -14.96
N ASN A 133 23.43 -17.85 -14.98
CA ASN A 133 24.68 -17.85 -15.72
C ASN A 133 24.36 -17.97 -17.21
N ILE A 134 24.48 -16.86 -17.93
CA ILE A 134 24.16 -16.74 -19.38
C ILE A 134 24.86 -17.82 -20.22
N MET A 135 26.03 -18.29 -19.79
CA MET A 135 26.76 -19.37 -20.47
C MET A 135 26.01 -20.71 -20.39
N VAL A 136 25.37 -21.02 -19.26
CA VAL A 136 24.62 -22.28 -19.05
C VAL A 136 23.34 -22.29 -19.89
N ALA A 137 22.62 -21.16 -19.97
CA ALA A 137 21.45 -21.02 -20.84
C ALA A 137 21.79 -21.18 -22.32
N ARG A 138 22.95 -20.64 -22.77
CA ARG A 138 23.45 -20.84 -24.14
C ARG A 138 23.78 -22.29 -24.45
N VAL A 139 24.39 -23.01 -23.51
CA VAL A 139 24.72 -24.44 -23.68
C VAL A 139 23.46 -25.30 -23.74
N GLN A 140 22.44 -25.03 -22.92
CA GLN A 140 21.15 -25.72 -23.01
C GLN A 140 20.46 -25.50 -24.36
N LEU A 141 20.48 -24.27 -24.90
CA LEU A 141 19.95 -23.99 -26.24
C LEU A 141 20.73 -24.70 -27.36
N GLN A 142 22.04 -24.91 -27.19
CA GLN A 142 22.84 -25.69 -28.14
C GLN A 142 22.57 -27.20 -28.05
N GLN A 143 22.25 -27.73 -26.87
CA GLN A 143 21.95 -29.16 -26.65
C GLN A 143 20.55 -29.56 -27.12
N MET A 144 19.64 -28.60 -27.28
CA MET A 144 18.28 -28.83 -27.79
C MET A 144 18.15 -28.76 -29.32
N ARG A 145 19.28 -28.82 -30.04
CA ARG A 145 19.35 -28.79 -31.51
C ARG A 145 19.87 -30.11 -32.05
#